data_AF-A0A6L3XNQ7-F1
#
_entry.id   AF-A0A6L3XNQ7-F1
#
_cell.length_a   1.000
_cell.length_b   1.000
_cell.length_c   1.000
_cell.angle_alpha   90.00
_cell.angle_beta   90.00
_cell.angle_gamma   90.00
#
_symmetry.space_group_name_H-M   'P 1'
#
loop_
_entity.id
_entity.type
_entity.pdbx_description
1 polymer ?
#
loop_
_entity_poly.entity_id
_entity_poly.type
_entity_poly.pdbx_seq_one_letter_code
_entity_poly.pdbx_strand_id
1 'polypeptide(L)'
;ALAAWKAANPDKKLDNAPFWMTGESWGHGVMQSDYYRHGFDAMINFDYQEQAAKAVDCLADMDLTWQQMAEKLQSFNVLSYLSSHDTRLFREGGQRAAELLLLAPGSVQIYYGDESERPFGPTGSDPLQGTRSDMNWQDVTGKQALTVAHWQLLGQFRARHPAVGEGKQTTLSMKEGYGFVREHKGDKVMVVWAGNQ
;
A
#
# COMPACT_ATOMS: atom_id res chain seq x y z
N ALA A 1 3.57 17.41 -22.74
CA ALA A 1 2.16 17.31 -23.19
C ALA A 1 1.16 17.66 -22.09
N LEU A 2 1.10 16.91 -20.97
CA LEU A 2 0.11 17.16 -19.90
C LEU A 2 0.16 18.57 -19.31
N ALA A 3 1.35 19.11 -18.99
CA ALA A 3 1.49 20.46 -18.45
C ALA A 3 0.92 21.54 -19.41
N ALA A 4 1.21 21.43 -20.70
CA ALA A 4 0.68 22.33 -21.72
C ALA A 4 -0.86 22.21 -21.84
N TRP A 5 -1.39 20.99 -21.79
CA TRP A 5 -2.83 20.77 -21.78
C TRP A 5 -3.52 21.37 -20.54
N LYS A 6 -2.94 21.18 -19.35
CA LYS A 6 -3.44 21.76 -18.09
C LYS A 6 -3.39 23.29 -18.09
N ALA A 7 -2.37 23.89 -18.71
CA ALA A 7 -2.27 25.34 -18.87
C ALA A 7 -3.34 25.89 -19.83
N ALA A 8 -3.65 25.17 -20.91
CA ALA A 8 -4.68 25.55 -21.89
C ALA A 8 -6.12 25.25 -21.43
N ASN A 9 -6.30 24.38 -20.43
CA ASN A 9 -7.61 23.97 -19.92
C ASN A 9 -7.68 24.12 -18.38
N PRO A 10 -7.55 25.33 -17.83
CA PRO A 10 -7.46 25.55 -16.39
C PRO A 10 -8.71 25.09 -15.63
N ASP A 11 -9.89 25.13 -16.25
CA ASP A 11 -11.16 24.72 -15.64
C ASP A 11 -11.43 23.21 -15.75
N LYS A 12 -10.58 22.47 -16.49
CA LYS A 12 -10.72 21.01 -16.68
C LYS A 12 -9.65 20.20 -15.97
N LYS A 13 -8.60 20.83 -15.44
CA LYS A 13 -7.57 20.13 -14.67
C LYS A 13 -8.10 19.83 -13.27
N LEU A 14 -7.88 18.60 -12.80
CA LEU A 14 -8.17 18.23 -11.42
C LEU A 14 -7.23 18.97 -10.45
N ASP A 15 -5.94 19.04 -10.82
CA ASP A 15 -4.87 19.62 -10.02
C ASP A 15 -3.70 20.12 -10.89
N ASN A 16 -2.64 20.61 -10.24
CA ASN A 16 -1.37 20.96 -10.87
C ASN A 16 -0.28 19.90 -10.71
N ALA A 17 -0.61 18.69 -10.23
CA ALA A 17 0.39 17.64 -10.05
C ALA A 17 1.02 17.24 -11.41
N PRO A 18 2.31 16.87 -11.41
CA PRO A 18 2.94 16.33 -12.62
C PRO A 18 2.29 14.99 -13.01
N PHE A 19 2.58 14.52 -14.23
CA PHE A 19 2.26 13.14 -14.59
C PHE A 19 3.09 12.21 -13.71
N TRP A 20 2.46 11.21 -13.10
CA TRP A 20 3.13 10.22 -12.29
C TRP A 20 3.11 8.87 -13.03
N MET A 21 4.28 8.34 -13.34
CA MET A 21 4.44 7.15 -14.16
C MET A 21 4.91 5.96 -13.32
N THR A 22 4.08 4.92 -13.26
CA THR A 22 4.44 3.65 -12.62
C THR A 22 4.73 2.59 -13.66
N GLY A 23 5.85 1.89 -13.49
CA GLY A 23 6.24 0.77 -14.33
C GLY A 23 5.84 -0.56 -13.72
N GLU A 24 5.41 -1.48 -14.57
CA GLU A 24 5.14 -2.87 -14.22
C GLU A 24 6.25 -3.75 -14.79
N SER A 25 7.05 -4.36 -13.91
CA SER A 25 8.13 -5.28 -14.30
C SER A 25 8.28 -6.37 -13.24
N TRP A 26 7.96 -7.60 -13.62
CA TRP A 26 7.99 -8.76 -12.73
C TRP A 26 9.40 -9.04 -12.21
N GLY A 27 9.51 -9.34 -10.91
CA GLY A 27 10.79 -9.67 -10.26
C GLY A 27 11.73 -8.48 -10.03
N HIS A 28 11.27 -7.24 -10.24
CA HIS A 28 12.08 -6.04 -10.01
C HIS A 28 12.38 -5.79 -8.52
N GLY A 29 11.41 -6.05 -7.64
CA GLY A 29 11.53 -5.81 -6.19
C GLY A 29 11.77 -4.34 -5.79
N VAL A 30 12.25 -4.12 -4.56
CA VAL A 30 12.54 -2.79 -3.99
C VAL A 30 14.01 -2.41 -4.18
N MET A 31 14.33 -1.94 -5.38
CA MET A 31 15.66 -1.43 -5.73
C MET A 31 15.57 -0.30 -6.76
N GLN A 32 16.59 0.54 -6.81
CA GLN A 32 16.73 1.54 -7.86
C GLN A 32 17.36 0.88 -9.10
N SER A 33 16.75 1.09 -10.26
CA SER A 33 17.15 0.52 -11.55
C SER A 33 17.11 1.56 -12.68
N ASP A 34 17.47 1.17 -13.90
CA ASP A 34 17.42 2.04 -15.07
C ASP A 34 16.00 2.51 -15.44
N TYR A 35 14.94 1.82 -14.99
CA TYR A 35 13.57 2.30 -15.18
C TYR A 35 13.38 3.73 -14.64
N TYR A 36 13.91 4.01 -13.44
CA TYR A 36 13.82 5.35 -12.83
C TYR A 36 14.63 6.40 -13.61
N ARG A 37 15.70 6.00 -14.29
CA ARG A 37 16.49 6.91 -15.16
C ARG A 37 15.76 7.27 -16.44
N HIS A 38 14.77 6.47 -16.84
CA HIS A 38 13.97 6.66 -18.04
C HIS A 38 12.55 7.15 -17.76
N GLY A 39 12.34 7.79 -16.60
CA GLY A 39 11.17 8.61 -16.31
C GLY A 39 10.10 7.94 -15.44
N PHE A 40 10.30 6.70 -15.00
CA PHE A 40 9.38 6.08 -14.04
C PHE A 40 9.58 6.69 -12.65
N ASP A 41 8.49 7.19 -12.06
CA ASP A 41 8.47 7.71 -10.69
C ASP A 41 8.38 6.58 -9.66
N ALA A 42 7.78 5.45 -10.05
CA ALA A 42 7.68 4.25 -9.24
C ALA A 42 7.70 2.97 -10.06
N MET A 43 8.06 1.86 -9.42
CA MET A 43 7.87 0.52 -9.94
C MET A 43 6.93 -0.27 -9.04
N ILE A 44 6.10 -1.13 -9.62
CA ILE A 44 5.24 -2.04 -8.85
C ILE A 44 6.09 -2.97 -7.99
N ASN A 45 5.76 -3.07 -6.70
CA ASN A 45 6.42 -3.92 -5.72
C ASN A 45 5.68 -5.27 -5.58
N PHE A 46 6.00 -6.21 -6.46
CA PHE A 46 5.42 -7.56 -6.46
C PHE A 46 5.77 -8.37 -5.21
N ASP A 47 6.92 -8.11 -4.59
CA ASP A 47 7.39 -8.87 -3.42
C ASP A 47 6.53 -8.59 -2.17
N TYR A 48 5.84 -7.44 -2.15
CA TYR A 48 5.14 -6.98 -0.96
C TYR A 48 4.01 -7.92 -0.52
N GLN A 49 3.28 -8.50 -1.48
CA GLN A 49 2.17 -9.42 -1.18
C GLN A 49 2.63 -10.57 -0.29
N GLU A 50 3.77 -11.19 -0.61
CA GLU A 50 4.28 -12.32 0.18
C GLU A 50 5.03 -11.90 1.45
N GLN A 51 5.64 -10.72 1.47
CA GLN A 51 6.20 -10.14 2.70
C GLN A 51 5.08 -9.86 3.72
N ALA A 52 3.98 -9.26 3.27
CA ALA A 52 2.82 -8.98 4.09
C ALA A 52 2.13 -10.27 4.57
N ALA A 53 2.02 -11.29 3.71
CA ALA A 53 1.38 -12.57 4.06
C ALA A 53 2.10 -13.25 5.24
N LYS A 54 3.43 -13.18 5.26
CA LYS A 54 4.25 -13.75 6.35
C LYS A 54 4.08 -13.02 7.68
N ALA A 55 3.62 -11.78 7.68
CA ALA A 55 3.49 -10.93 8.88
C ALA A 55 2.04 -10.74 9.35
N VAL A 56 1.08 -11.47 8.77
CA VAL A 56 -0.34 -11.40 9.14
C VAL A 56 -0.59 -11.74 10.61
N ASP A 57 0.09 -12.77 11.11
CA ASP A 57 -0.10 -13.25 12.48
C ASP A 57 0.59 -12.34 13.51
N CYS A 58 1.68 -11.68 13.09
CA CYS A 58 2.51 -10.82 13.93
C CYS A 58 3.04 -9.61 13.14
N LEU A 59 2.53 -8.41 13.46
CA LEU A 59 2.93 -7.18 12.76
C LEU A 59 4.43 -6.87 12.92
N ALA A 60 5.06 -7.35 13.99
CA ALA A 60 6.49 -7.18 14.24
C ALA A 60 7.35 -7.80 13.13
N ASP A 61 6.85 -8.82 12.43
CA ASP A 61 7.57 -9.47 11.34
C ASP A 61 7.71 -8.56 10.10
N MET A 62 6.96 -7.45 10.03
CA MET A 62 7.16 -6.41 9.02
C MET A 62 8.34 -5.48 9.29
N ASP A 63 8.91 -5.46 10.50
CA ASP A 63 9.88 -4.44 10.91
C ASP A 63 11.05 -4.32 9.94
N LEU A 64 11.71 -5.44 9.65
CA LEU A 64 12.86 -5.45 8.75
C LEU A 64 12.49 -4.99 7.33
N THR A 65 11.35 -5.45 6.82
CA THR A 65 10.83 -5.06 5.50
C THR A 65 10.57 -3.56 5.43
N TRP A 66 9.85 -3.02 6.41
CA TRP A 66 9.54 -1.60 6.46
C TRP A 66 10.76 -0.72 6.73
N GLN A 67 11.70 -1.17 7.56
CA GLN A 67 12.95 -0.45 7.77
C GLN A 67 13.74 -0.34 6.47
N GLN A 68 13.92 -1.46 5.75
CA GLN A 68 14.61 -1.47 4.46
C GLN A 68 13.90 -0.63 3.40
N MET A 69 12.57 -0.70 3.32
CA MET A 69 11.79 0.14 2.42
C MET A 69 11.94 1.63 2.78
N ALA A 70 11.77 2.00 4.04
CA ALA A 70 11.91 3.39 4.48
C ALA A 70 13.31 3.96 4.21
N GLU A 71 14.36 3.15 4.37
CA GLU A 71 15.74 3.56 4.06
C GLU A 71 15.99 3.73 2.55
N LYS A 72 15.50 2.80 1.72
CA LYS A 72 15.72 2.81 0.28
C LYS A 72 14.89 3.86 -0.45
N LEU A 73 13.64 4.05 -0.04
CA LEU A 73 12.65 4.88 -0.76
C LEU A 73 12.81 6.39 -0.49
N GLN A 74 14.01 6.82 -0.12
CA GLN A 74 14.34 8.22 0.11
C GLN A 74 14.60 8.99 -1.20
N SER A 75 14.99 8.29 -2.27
CA SER A 75 15.35 8.90 -3.56
C SER A 75 14.56 8.35 -4.76
N PHE A 76 13.77 7.30 -4.56
CA PHE A 76 12.88 6.70 -5.55
C PHE A 76 11.66 6.11 -4.84
N ASN A 77 10.63 5.74 -5.58
CA ASN A 77 9.39 5.23 -5.00
C ASN A 77 9.01 3.86 -5.57
N VAL A 78 8.12 3.14 -4.90
CA VAL A 78 7.51 1.90 -5.38
C VAL A 78 6.00 1.95 -5.16
N LEU A 79 5.24 1.13 -5.89
CA LEU A 79 3.81 0.96 -5.67
C LEU A 79 3.54 -0.43 -5.08
N SER A 80 3.30 -0.49 -3.77
CA SER A 80 3.00 -1.74 -3.06
C SER A 80 1.49 -2.01 -3.03
N TYR A 81 1.11 -3.28 -3.11
CA TYR A 81 -0.29 -3.73 -3.05
C TYR A 81 -0.38 -5.03 -2.24
N LEU A 82 -1.59 -5.40 -1.82
CA LEU A 82 -1.84 -6.71 -1.20
C LEU A 82 -2.47 -7.70 -2.17
N SER A 83 -3.49 -7.29 -2.93
CA SER A 83 -4.11 -8.13 -3.96
C SER A 83 -3.75 -7.66 -5.37
N SER A 84 -3.74 -8.59 -6.32
CA SER A 84 -3.57 -8.26 -7.74
C SER A 84 -4.41 -9.18 -8.64
N HIS A 85 -4.74 -8.66 -9.81
CA HIS A 85 -5.47 -9.36 -10.85
C HIS A 85 -4.66 -10.50 -11.52
N ASP A 86 -3.34 -10.46 -11.37
CA ASP A 86 -2.38 -11.38 -11.96
C ASP A 86 -1.70 -12.31 -10.94
N THR A 87 -2.10 -12.25 -9.66
CA THR A 87 -1.55 -13.11 -8.61
C THR A 87 -2.64 -13.79 -7.80
N ARG A 88 -3.18 -13.11 -6.77
CA ARG A 88 -4.23 -13.61 -5.89
C ARG A 88 -4.86 -12.46 -5.11
N LEU A 89 -5.99 -12.77 -4.48
CA LEU A 89 -6.57 -11.92 -3.45
C LEU A 89 -5.89 -12.23 -2.11
N PHE A 90 -5.54 -11.19 -1.37
CA PHE A 90 -5.00 -11.27 -0.02
C PHE A 90 -6.14 -11.36 0.99
N ARG A 91 -6.34 -12.52 1.60
CA ARG A 91 -7.47 -12.77 2.53
C ARG A 91 -7.01 -13.33 3.87
N GLU A 92 -5.70 -13.53 4.04
CA GLU A 92 -5.09 -14.05 5.26
C GLU A 92 -5.24 -13.07 6.44
N GLY A 93 -5.14 -11.77 6.19
CA GLY A 93 -5.12 -10.75 7.25
C GLY A 93 -6.47 -10.27 7.77
N GLY A 94 -7.58 -10.58 7.10
CA GLY A 94 -8.87 -9.94 7.35
C GLY A 94 -8.73 -8.42 7.48
N GLN A 95 -9.24 -7.83 8.58
CA GLN A 95 -9.07 -6.41 8.88
C GLN A 95 -7.61 -5.95 9.02
N ARG A 96 -6.70 -6.82 9.47
CA ARG A 96 -5.26 -6.50 9.69
C ARG A 96 -4.49 -6.21 8.40
N ALA A 97 -5.08 -6.59 7.25
CA ALA A 97 -4.55 -6.23 5.94
C ALA A 97 -4.44 -4.70 5.78
N ALA A 98 -5.34 -3.94 6.41
CA ALA A 98 -5.32 -2.48 6.34
C ALA A 98 -4.03 -1.90 6.95
N GLU A 99 -3.60 -2.37 8.12
CA GLU A 99 -2.35 -1.95 8.76
C GLU A 99 -1.14 -2.33 7.93
N LEU A 100 -1.11 -3.57 7.42
CA LEU A 100 -0.02 -4.07 6.59
C LEU A 100 0.19 -3.18 5.35
N LEU A 101 -0.89 -2.75 4.69
CA LEU A 101 -0.75 -1.91 3.50
C LEU A 101 -0.61 -0.43 3.83
N LEU A 102 -1.52 0.13 4.63
CA LEU A 102 -1.65 1.57 4.79
C LEU A 102 -0.57 2.17 5.70
N LEU A 103 0.18 1.33 6.43
CA LEU A 103 1.39 1.72 7.15
C LEU A 103 2.68 1.37 6.38
N ALA A 104 2.62 0.94 5.12
CA ALA A 104 3.83 0.66 4.34
C ALA A 104 4.56 1.96 3.92
N PRO A 105 5.90 2.00 3.90
CA PRO A 105 6.65 3.05 3.21
C PRO A 105 6.40 3.03 1.69
N GLY A 106 6.62 4.17 1.02
CA GLY A 106 6.40 4.33 -0.43
C GLY A 106 4.95 4.61 -0.83
N SER A 107 4.61 4.42 -2.10
CA SER A 107 3.22 4.48 -2.56
C SER A 107 2.52 3.14 -2.35
N VAL A 108 1.21 3.19 -2.14
CA VAL A 108 0.37 2.01 -1.95
C VAL A 108 -0.85 2.07 -2.85
N GLN A 109 -1.30 0.90 -3.31
CA GLN A 109 -2.52 0.74 -4.09
C GLN A 109 -3.43 -0.26 -3.40
N ILE A 110 -4.68 0.16 -3.16
CA ILE A 110 -5.75 -0.75 -2.75
C ILE A 110 -6.34 -1.34 -4.03
N TYR A 111 -6.28 -2.66 -4.16
CA TYR A 111 -6.98 -3.36 -5.23
C TYR A 111 -8.45 -3.53 -4.84
N TYR A 112 -9.34 -3.25 -5.78
CA TYR A 112 -10.76 -3.07 -5.48
C TYR A 112 -11.35 -4.26 -4.71
N GLY A 113 -11.96 -3.95 -3.56
CA GLY A 113 -12.59 -4.93 -2.69
C GLY A 113 -11.67 -5.52 -1.62
N ASP A 114 -10.41 -5.10 -1.50
CA ASP A 114 -9.59 -5.42 -0.32
C ASP A 114 -10.18 -4.79 0.94
N GLU A 115 -10.73 -3.58 0.83
CA GLU A 115 -11.37 -2.83 1.91
C GLU A 115 -12.68 -3.47 2.41
N SER A 116 -13.29 -4.32 1.59
CA SER A 116 -14.55 -4.99 1.85
C SER A 116 -14.44 -6.52 1.79
N GLU A 117 -13.23 -7.08 1.85
CA GLU A 117 -12.98 -8.54 1.75
C GLU A 117 -13.75 -9.23 0.62
N ARG A 118 -13.79 -8.61 -0.57
CA ARG A 118 -14.47 -9.14 -1.75
C ARG A 118 -14.06 -10.59 -2.01
N PRO A 119 -15.00 -11.53 -2.16
CA PRO A 119 -14.67 -12.93 -2.34
C PRO A 119 -14.06 -13.19 -3.71
N PHE A 120 -13.24 -14.24 -3.78
CA PHE A 120 -12.76 -14.78 -5.05
C PHE A 120 -13.95 -15.30 -5.87
N GLY A 121 -13.96 -14.99 -7.16
CA GLY A 121 -15.04 -15.32 -8.08
C GLY A 121 -14.85 -16.65 -8.81
N PRO A 122 -15.78 -16.97 -9.71
CA PRO A 122 -15.65 -18.11 -10.60
C PRO A 122 -14.40 -18.02 -11.48
N THR A 123 -13.79 -19.17 -11.76
CA THR A 123 -12.67 -19.33 -12.69
C THR A 123 -13.08 -20.11 -13.93
N GLY A 124 -12.34 -19.90 -15.02
CA GLY A 124 -12.51 -20.63 -16.27
C GLY A 124 -11.18 -21.18 -16.76
N SER A 125 -10.88 -20.98 -18.05
CA SER A 125 -9.57 -21.29 -18.63
C SER A 125 -8.46 -20.40 -18.09
N ASP A 126 -8.80 -19.19 -17.62
CA ASP A 126 -7.91 -18.32 -16.85
C ASP A 126 -8.09 -18.63 -15.35
N PRO A 127 -7.08 -19.24 -14.69
CA PRO A 127 -7.18 -19.58 -13.26
C PRO A 127 -7.21 -18.34 -12.35
N LEU A 128 -6.77 -17.19 -12.85
CA LEU A 128 -6.72 -15.93 -12.09
C LEU A 128 -7.96 -15.08 -12.29
N GLN A 129 -8.87 -15.46 -13.18
CA GLN A 129 -10.12 -14.74 -13.44
C GLN A 129 -10.92 -14.48 -12.15
N GLY A 130 -10.88 -15.39 -11.17
CA GLY A 130 -11.58 -15.21 -9.90
C GLY A 130 -11.09 -14.02 -9.07
N THR A 131 -9.87 -13.52 -9.29
CA THR A 131 -9.38 -12.27 -8.66
C THR A 131 -10.12 -11.02 -9.17
N ARG A 132 -10.84 -11.16 -10.29
CA ARG A 132 -11.58 -10.10 -10.99
C ARG A 132 -13.11 -10.26 -10.84
N SER A 133 -13.56 -10.88 -9.75
CA SER A 133 -14.99 -10.99 -9.40
C SER A 133 -15.71 -9.66 -9.25
N ASP A 134 -17.05 -9.71 -9.30
CA ASP A 134 -17.90 -8.55 -9.06
C ASP A 134 -17.69 -7.96 -7.67
N MET A 135 -17.83 -6.64 -7.58
CA MET A 135 -17.77 -5.95 -6.29
C MET A 135 -18.92 -6.34 -5.37
N ASN A 136 -18.61 -6.58 -4.10
CA ASN A 136 -19.56 -6.88 -3.06
C ASN A 136 -20.16 -5.62 -2.44
N TRP A 137 -20.78 -4.76 -3.26
CA TRP A 137 -21.31 -3.46 -2.84
C TRP A 137 -22.27 -3.53 -1.65
N GLN A 138 -23.10 -4.57 -1.58
CA GLN A 138 -24.02 -4.80 -0.46
C GLN A 138 -23.30 -5.02 0.88
N ASP A 139 -22.06 -5.51 0.85
CA ASP A 139 -21.28 -5.80 2.04
C ASP A 139 -20.57 -4.54 2.57
N VAL A 140 -20.25 -3.58 1.70
CA VAL A 140 -19.56 -2.32 2.03
C VAL A 140 -20.31 -1.55 3.13
N THR A 141 -21.64 -1.50 3.05
CA THR A 141 -22.51 -0.91 4.07
C THR A 141 -23.20 -1.95 4.95
N GLY A 142 -22.99 -3.23 4.67
CA GLY A 142 -23.55 -4.37 5.39
C GLY A 142 -22.52 -5.03 6.30
N LYS A 143 -22.28 -6.32 6.10
CA LYS A 143 -21.44 -7.13 7.00
C LYS A 143 -19.98 -6.67 7.09
N GLN A 144 -19.45 -5.95 6.09
CA GLN A 144 -18.07 -5.45 6.07
C GLN A 144 -17.95 -3.97 6.44
N ALA A 145 -19.02 -3.32 6.91
CA ALA A 145 -19.02 -1.89 7.21
C ALA A 145 -17.92 -1.48 8.22
N LEU A 146 -17.66 -2.32 9.23
CA LEU A 146 -16.58 -2.06 10.20
C LEU A 146 -15.19 -2.20 9.57
N THR A 147 -15.00 -3.19 8.70
CA THR A 147 -13.75 -3.36 7.95
C THR A 147 -13.49 -2.15 7.05
N VAL A 148 -14.48 -1.73 6.27
CA VAL A 148 -14.38 -0.54 5.41
C VAL A 148 -14.10 0.71 6.24
N ALA A 149 -14.76 0.89 7.38
CA ALA A 149 -14.51 2.02 8.27
C ALA A 149 -13.06 2.04 8.81
N HIS A 150 -12.49 0.87 9.11
CA HIS A 150 -11.10 0.72 9.54
C HIS A 150 -10.10 1.10 8.43
N TRP A 151 -10.33 0.60 7.21
CA TRP A 151 -9.56 0.98 6.03
C TRP A 151 -9.62 2.49 5.76
N GLN A 152 -10.80 3.10 5.90
CA GLN A 152 -10.97 4.56 5.78
C GLN A 152 -10.21 5.32 6.87
N LEU A 153 -10.26 4.87 8.12
CA LEU A 153 -9.55 5.49 9.23
C LEU A 153 -8.03 5.53 8.98
N LEU A 154 -7.45 4.38 8.62
CA LEU A 154 -6.02 4.27 8.31
C LEU A 154 -5.66 5.04 7.03
N GLY A 155 -6.53 5.04 6.02
CA GLY A 155 -6.31 5.79 4.77
C GLY A 155 -6.27 7.30 5.03
N GLN A 156 -7.18 7.81 5.87
CA GLN A 156 -7.18 9.21 6.29
C GLN A 156 -5.96 9.53 7.16
N PHE A 157 -5.54 8.62 8.05
CA PHE A 157 -4.33 8.79 8.84
C PHE A 157 -3.11 8.94 7.93
N ARG A 158 -2.92 8.01 6.98
CA ARG A 158 -1.84 8.07 5.98
C ARG A 158 -1.88 9.38 5.18
N ALA A 159 -3.05 9.81 4.73
CA ALA A 159 -3.20 11.05 3.96
C ALA A 159 -2.81 12.32 4.76
N ARG A 160 -3.03 12.32 6.08
CA ARG A 160 -2.65 13.44 6.96
C ARG A 160 -1.17 13.41 7.37
N HIS A 161 -0.51 12.26 7.26
CA HIS A 161 0.84 12.04 7.75
C HIS A 161 1.78 11.52 6.65
N PRO A 162 2.38 12.42 5.84
CA PRO A 162 3.37 12.05 4.82
C PRO A 162 4.53 11.21 5.37
N ALA A 163 4.87 11.32 6.65
CA ALA A 163 5.90 10.51 7.29
C ALA A 163 5.62 9.00 7.21
N VAL A 164 4.36 8.57 7.05
CA VAL A 164 4.06 7.15 6.85
C VAL A 164 4.66 6.65 5.54
N GLY A 165 4.54 7.39 4.43
CA GLY A 165 5.06 6.98 3.12
C GLY A 165 6.52 7.38 2.89
N GLU A 166 6.90 8.59 3.28
CA GLU A 166 8.17 9.22 2.91
C GLU A 166 9.16 9.37 4.08
N GLY A 167 8.75 8.97 5.29
CA GLY A 167 9.55 9.15 6.50
C GLY A 167 10.65 8.11 6.67
N LYS A 168 11.70 8.51 7.39
CA LYS A 168 12.72 7.57 7.87
C LYS A 168 12.19 6.83 9.08
N GLN A 169 12.35 5.51 9.09
CA GLN A 169 11.92 4.67 10.20
C GLN A 169 13.00 4.51 11.27
N THR A 170 12.58 4.47 12.53
CA THR A 170 13.39 4.06 13.67
C THR A 170 12.56 3.14 14.55
N THR A 171 12.94 1.86 14.59
CA THR A 171 12.33 0.85 15.46
C THR A 171 12.58 1.18 16.93
N LEU A 172 11.55 1.01 17.76
CA LEU A 172 11.60 1.28 19.20
C LEU A 172 12.00 0.01 19.96
N SER A 173 12.91 0.15 20.93
CA SER A 173 13.16 -0.91 21.89
C SER A 173 12.04 -0.93 22.93
N MET A 174 11.28 -2.03 22.97
CA MET A 174 10.14 -2.21 23.86
C MET A 174 10.28 -3.55 24.58
N LYS A 175 9.82 -3.61 25.85
CA LYS A 175 9.84 -4.85 26.63
C LYS A 175 8.84 -5.88 26.07
N GLU A 176 7.69 -5.39 25.63
CA GLU A 176 6.59 -6.16 25.05
C GLU A 176 5.99 -5.36 23.88
N GLY A 177 5.50 -6.07 22.87
CA GLY A 177 4.96 -5.49 21.65
C GLY A 177 6.01 -5.06 20.63
N TYR A 178 5.56 -4.31 19.63
CA TYR A 178 6.37 -3.78 18.54
C TYR A 178 6.01 -2.31 18.33
N GLY A 179 6.99 -1.46 18.05
CA GLY A 179 6.72 -0.08 17.70
C GLY A 179 7.84 0.54 16.91
N PHE A 180 7.49 1.56 16.14
CA PHE A 180 8.44 2.34 15.36
C PHE A 180 7.98 3.80 15.28
N VAL A 181 8.94 4.67 14.99
CA VAL A 181 8.69 6.07 14.66
C VAL A 181 9.02 6.29 13.19
N ARG A 182 8.22 7.08 12.48
CA ARG A 182 8.63 7.68 11.20
C ARG A 182 8.57 9.19 11.26
N GLU A 183 9.56 9.82 10.65
CA GLU A 183 9.69 11.28 10.62
C GLU A 183 10.00 11.79 9.21
N HIS A 184 9.25 12.79 8.75
CA HIS A 184 9.45 13.47 7.47
C HIS A 184 9.12 14.96 7.59
N LYS A 185 10.11 15.84 7.40
CA LYS A 185 9.94 17.32 7.36
C LYS A 185 9.07 17.89 8.51
N GLY A 186 9.27 17.39 9.72
CA GLY A 186 8.55 17.83 10.92
C GLY A 186 7.22 17.11 11.18
N ASP A 187 6.69 16.34 10.23
CA ASP A 187 5.64 15.35 10.50
C ASP A 187 6.26 14.12 11.16
N LYS A 188 5.68 13.67 12.27
CA LYS A 188 6.20 12.58 13.09
C LYS A 188 5.07 11.69 13.55
N VAL A 189 5.17 10.41 13.20
CA VAL A 189 4.22 9.37 13.61
C VAL A 189 4.93 8.34 14.48
N MET A 190 4.20 7.83 15.48
CA MET A 190 4.61 6.69 16.28
C MET A 190 3.52 5.63 16.15
N VAL A 191 3.91 4.43 15.74
CA VAL A 191 3.01 3.28 15.64
C VAL A 191 3.44 2.29 16.72
N VAL A 192 2.47 1.80 17.48
CA VAL A 192 2.68 0.79 18.51
C VAL A 192 1.65 -0.32 18.32
N TRP A 193 2.13 -1.55 18.30
CA TRP A 193 1.35 -2.77 18.30
C TRP A 193 1.61 -3.53 19.60
N ALA A 194 0.59 -3.64 20.43
CA ALA A 194 0.71 -4.20 21.77
C ALA A 194 0.76 -5.75 21.81
N GLY A 195 0.58 -6.42 20.67
CA GLY A 195 0.41 -7.88 20.60
C GLY A 195 -1.03 -8.30 20.34
N ASN A 196 -1.22 -9.60 20.09
CA ASN A 196 -2.53 -10.22 20.13
C ASN A 196 -2.96 -10.35 21.61
N GLN A 197 -4.19 -9.93 21.94
CA GLN A 197 -4.81 -10.27 23.22
C GLN A 197 -5.26 -11.73 23.23
#